data_AF-A0A6F8YXR4-F1
#
_entry.id   AF-A0A6F8YXR4-F1
#
_cell.length_a   1.000
_cell.length_b   1.000
_cell.length_c   1.000
_cell.angle_alpha   90.00
_cell.angle_beta   90.00
_cell.angle_gamma   90.00
#
_symmetry.space_group_name_H-M   'P 1'
#
loop_
_entity.id
_entity.type
_entity.pdbx_description
1 polymer ?
#
loop_
_entity_poly.entity_id
_entity_poly.type
_entity_poly.pdbx_seq_one_letter_code
_entity_poly.pdbx_strand_id
1 'polypeptide(L)'
;MSEQSAGRSTVVVGCTVVDGRIVEGVPALPDAGVWVRGERVAAVGPREEVLAQARAAGEHSTVDLDGAHLTPGLVNMHTHLSLSLPGSGGDGVKTMNPHELALYMADGARRTLLAGVTTVRCVAEKDHADFALRRAVTAGRVPGPRIFTAGRALVCTGGHGHESPDTLECDGADGFRRGVRSQVRAGADLIKVMISGASPASTSRSPPASSSRTSWPRSSRPRTRGGGGSPRTPARPR
;
A
#
# COMPACT_ATOMS: atom_id res chain seq x y z
N MET A 1 9.89 25.10 -0.77
CA MET A 1 10.40 24.37 -1.95
C MET A 1 11.04 25.42 -2.83
N SER A 2 12.37 25.45 -2.90
CA SER A 2 13.14 26.55 -3.50
C SER A 2 13.05 26.54 -5.02
N GLU A 3 13.07 27.74 -5.63
CA GLU A 3 13.21 27.99 -7.08
C GLU A 3 14.38 27.24 -7.74
N GLN A 4 15.31 26.68 -6.96
CA GLN A 4 16.46 25.89 -7.45
C GLN A 4 16.09 24.59 -8.16
N SER A 5 14.90 24.01 -7.95
CA SER A 5 14.46 22.80 -8.67
C SER A 5 14.06 23.09 -10.13
N ALA A 6 13.51 24.28 -10.41
CA ALA A 6 12.92 24.61 -11.71
C ALA A 6 13.95 24.73 -12.85
N GLY A 7 15.24 24.91 -12.52
CA GLY A 7 16.35 24.99 -13.47
C GLY A 7 17.15 23.70 -13.66
N ARG A 8 16.88 22.63 -12.89
CA ARG A 8 17.72 21.42 -12.97
C ARG A 8 17.33 20.56 -14.16
N SER A 9 18.21 20.51 -15.15
CA SER A 9 18.11 19.67 -16.34
C SER A 9 19.19 18.59 -16.26
N THR A 10 18.79 17.32 -16.26
CA THR A 10 19.70 16.18 -16.15
C THR A 10 19.34 15.13 -17.19
N VAL A 11 20.34 14.62 -17.91
CA VAL A 11 20.20 13.51 -18.84
C VAL A 11 20.92 12.30 -18.27
N VAL A 12 20.17 11.22 -18.07
CA VAL A 12 20.70 9.92 -17.68
C VAL A 12 20.94 9.12 -18.97
N VAL A 13 22.13 8.55 -19.15
CA VAL A 13 22.52 7.83 -20.38
C VAL A 13 23.20 6.51 -20.06
N GLY A 14 23.49 5.72 -21.10
CA GLY A 14 24.25 4.46 -20.96
C GLY A 14 23.48 3.43 -20.16
N CYS A 15 22.16 3.38 -20.33
CA CYS A 15 21.29 2.50 -19.56
C CYS A 15 20.34 1.70 -20.45
N THR A 16 19.85 0.58 -19.93
CA THR A 16 18.74 -0.15 -20.53
C THR A 16 17.45 0.23 -19.81
N VAL A 17 16.52 0.91 -20.48
CA VAL A 17 15.26 1.36 -19.89
C VAL A 17 14.22 0.25 -19.95
N VAL A 18 13.63 -0.03 -18.80
CA VAL A 18 12.48 -0.93 -18.63
C VAL A 18 11.29 -0.08 -18.19
N ASP A 19 10.39 0.25 -19.10
CA ASP A 19 9.38 1.32 -18.92
C ASP A 19 8.15 0.95 -18.05
N GLY A 20 8.13 -0.27 -17.51
CA GLY A 20 7.02 -0.78 -16.70
C GLY A 20 5.78 -1.19 -17.51
N ARG A 21 5.81 -1.08 -18.83
CA ARG A 21 4.77 -1.55 -19.75
C ARG A 21 5.15 -2.90 -20.36
N ILE A 22 5.80 -3.78 -19.59
CA ILE A 22 6.09 -5.14 -20.03
C ILE A 22 4.78 -5.91 -20.16
N VAL A 23 4.08 -5.63 -21.25
CA VAL A 23 3.16 -6.51 -21.95
C VAL A 23 4.06 -7.43 -22.76
N GLU A 24 3.70 -8.70 -22.87
CA GLU A 24 4.45 -9.65 -23.70
C GLU A 24 4.82 -9.02 -25.06
N GLY A 25 6.12 -9.00 -25.37
CA GLY A 25 6.62 -8.54 -26.67
C GLY A 25 7.13 -7.10 -26.75
N VAL A 26 7.09 -6.29 -25.68
CA VAL A 26 7.81 -5.00 -25.66
C VAL A 26 9.19 -5.19 -25.02
N PRO A 27 10.28 -5.21 -25.81
CA PRO A 27 11.62 -5.36 -25.27
C PRO A 27 12.05 -4.11 -24.50
N ALA A 28 12.95 -4.29 -23.53
CA ALA A 28 13.63 -3.16 -22.90
C ALA A 28 14.40 -2.35 -23.95
N LEU A 29 14.52 -1.04 -23.76
CA LEU A 29 15.23 -0.15 -24.69
C LEU A 29 16.72 -0.08 -24.30
N PRO A 30 17.64 -0.73 -25.04
CA PRO A 30 19.07 -0.67 -24.76
C PRO A 30 19.66 0.67 -25.20
N ASP A 31 20.82 1.02 -24.63
CA ASP A 31 21.56 2.28 -24.89
C ASP A 31 20.65 3.52 -24.98
N ALA A 32 19.79 3.64 -23.97
CA ALA A 32 18.79 4.68 -23.87
C ALA A 32 19.30 5.92 -23.14
N GLY A 33 18.68 7.06 -23.46
CA GLY A 33 18.72 8.28 -22.69
C GLY A 33 17.39 8.55 -22.00
N VAL A 34 17.44 9.13 -20.80
CA VAL A 34 16.29 9.66 -20.07
C VAL A 34 16.59 11.10 -19.67
N TRP A 35 15.84 12.03 -20.23
CA TRP A 35 15.97 13.46 -19.91
C TRP A 35 14.95 13.86 -18.85
N VAL A 36 15.43 14.38 -17.72
CA VAL A 36 14.64 14.87 -16.61
C VAL A 36 14.79 16.38 -16.50
N ARG A 37 13.65 17.09 -16.42
CA ARG A 37 13.58 18.53 -16.18
C ARG A 37 12.77 18.78 -14.92
N GLY A 38 13.40 19.37 -13.90
CA GLY A 38 12.79 19.52 -12.59
C GLY A 38 12.31 18.17 -12.05
N GLU A 39 11.00 18.01 -11.91
CA GLU A 39 10.36 16.81 -11.35
C GLU A 39 9.73 15.88 -12.41
N ARG A 40 9.95 16.14 -13.70
CA ARG A 40 9.31 15.40 -14.79
C ARG A 40 10.32 14.83 -15.78
N VAL A 41 10.02 13.64 -16.28
CA VAL A 41 10.70 13.07 -17.45
C VAL A 41 10.20 13.83 -18.68
N ALA A 42 11.12 14.49 -19.38
CA ALA A 42 10.85 15.25 -20.59
C ALA A 42 10.95 14.37 -21.84
N ALA A 43 11.88 13.42 -21.87
CA ALA A 43 12.05 12.47 -22.98
C ALA A 43 12.67 11.15 -22.51
N VAL A 44 12.34 10.07 -23.22
CA VAL A 44 12.95 8.74 -23.12
C VAL A 44 13.10 8.22 -24.54
N GLY A 45 14.26 7.68 -24.89
CA GLY A 45 14.54 7.21 -26.25
C GLY A 45 15.99 6.80 -26.43
N PRO A 46 16.43 6.57 -27.68
CA PRO A 46 17.83 6.31 -27.99
C PRO A 46 18.74 7.42 -27.44
N ARG A 47 19.90 7.05 -26.89
CA ARG A 47 20.86 7.94 -26.23
C ARG A 47 21.11 9.25 -26.99
N GLU A 48 21.48 9.15 -28.26
CA GLU A 48 21.86 10.32 -29.08
C GLU A 48 20.68 11.25 -29.37
N GLU A 49 19.49 10.70 -29.59
CA GLU A 49 18.28 11.52 -29.83
C GLU A 49 17.91 12.34 -28.60
N VAL A 50 17.96 11.72 -27.42
CA VAL A 50 17.65 12.39 -26.15
C VAL A 50 18.71 13.44 -25.81
N LEU A 51 19.99 13.16 -26.06
CA LEU A 51 21.07 14.14 -25.89
C LEU A 51 20.92 15.32 -26.85
N ALA A 52 20.55 15.09 -28.11
CA ALA A 52 20.31 16.15 -29.08
C ALA A 52 19.14 17.06 -28.64
N GLN A 53 18.04 16.48 -28.16
CA GLN A 53 16.90 17.23 -27.62
C GLN A 53 17.30 18.07 -26.40
N ALA A 54 18.04 17.48 -25.45
CA ALA A 54 18.49 18.19 -24.26
C ALA A 54 19.45 19.35 -24.59
N ARG A 55 20.40 19.15 -25.51
CA ARG A 55 21.33 20.19 -26.00
C ARG A 55 20.59 21.34 -26.66
N ALA A 56 19.60 21.04 -27.50
CA ALA A 56 18.80 22.06 -28.16
C ALA A 56 17.99 22.91 -27.16
N ALA A 57 17.63 22.35 -26.00
CA ALA A 57 16.88 23.03 -24.96
C ALA A 57 17.73 23.82 -23.96
N GLY A 58 19.07 23.69 -24.00
CA GLY A 58 20.01 24.45 -23.18
C GLY A 58 20.95 23.60 -22.33
N GLU A 59 21.48 24.21 -21.28
CA GLU A 59 22.41 23.56 -20.36
C GLU A 59 21.75 22.39 -19.61
N HIS A 60 22.51 21.32 -19.44
CA HIS A 60 22.11 20.12 -18.70
C HIS A 60 23.34 19.43 -18.12
N SER A 61 23.15 18.67 -17.04
CA SER A 61 24.13 17.71 -16.55
C SER A 61 23.89 16.33 -17.16
N THR A 62 24.95 15.55 -17.32
CA THR A 62 24.85 14.17 -17.80
C THR A 62 25.30 13.19 -16.72
N VAL A 63 24.57 12.09 -16.56
CA VAL A 63 24.90 10.97 -15.67
C VAL A 63 24.91 9.70 -16.52
N ASP A 64 26.06 9.04 -16.60
CA ASP A 64 26.17 7.73 -17.26
C ASP A 64 25.95 6.61 -16.23
N LEU A 65 25.11 5.62 -16.55
CA LEU A 65 24.80 4.50 -15.67
C LEU A 65 25.60 3.23 -15.99
N ASP A 66 26.61 3.31 -16.87
CA ASP A 66 27.59 2.25 -17.14
C ASP A 66 26.93 0.89 -17.46
N GLY A 67 25.90 0.92 -18.31
CA GLY A 67 25.16 -0.25 -18.75
C GLY A 67 24.07 -0.75 -17.79
N ALA A 68 23.80 -0.07 -16.68
CA ALA A 68 22.78 -0.50 -15.72
C ALA A 68 21.35 -0.46 -16.30
N HIS A 69 20.44 -1.16 -15.63
CA HIS A 69 19.01 -1.09 -15.93
C HIS A 69 18.35 0.07 -15.17
N LEU A 70 17.48 0.80 -15.88
CA LEU A 70 16.69 1.89 -15.31
C LEU A 70 15.20 1.53 -15.36
N THR A 71 14.54 1.54 -14.20
CA THR A 71 13.10 1.25 -14.06
C THR A 71 12.36 2.47 -13.51
N PRO A 72 11.03 2.56 -13.71
CA PRO A 72 10.18 3.39 -12.87
C PRO A 72 10.43 3.08 -11.40
N GLY A 73 10.32 4.11 -10.57
CA GLY A 73 10.38 3.94 -9.11
C GLY A 73 9.30 2.97 -8.65
N LEU A 74 9.64 2.07 -7.72
CA LEU A 74 8.73 1.03 -7.26
C LEU A 74 7.56 1.65 -6.48
N VAL A 75 6.40 1.01 -6.59
CA VAL A 75 5.17 1.40 -5.89
C VAL A 75 4.75 0.26 -4.97
N ASN A 76 4.69 0.52 -3.66
CA ASN A 76 4.21 -0.47 -2.69
C ASN A 76 2.78 -0.15 -2.25
N MET A 77 1.84 -1.04 -2.52
CA MET A 77 0.41 -0.82 -2.32
C MET A 77 -0.12 -1.26 -0.96
N HIS A 78 0.72 -1.80 -0.07
CA HIS A 78 0.29 -2.25 1.25
C HIS A 78 1.44 -2.13 2.25
N THR A 79 1.56 -0.95 2.85
CA THR A 79 2.62 -0.67 3.83
C THR A 79 2.06 -0.29 5.19
N HIS A 80 2.84 -0.64 6.21
CA HIS A 80 2.73 -0.13 7.56
C HIS A 80 4.13 0.33 8.01
N LEU A 81 4.30 1.60 8.34
CA LEU A 81 5.53 2.21 8.82
C LEU A 81 5.66 2.13 10.35
N SER A 82 4.56 1.87 11.07
CA SER A 82 4.52 1.64 12.52
C SER A 82 4.08 0.22 12.91
N LEU A 83 4.22 -0.75 11.98
CA LEU A 83 3.79 -2.13 12.21
C LEU A 83 4.48 -2.74 13.43
N SER A 84 3.68 -3.21 14.37
CA SER A 84 4.17 -3.96 15.53
C SER A 84 3.73 -5.42 15.45
N LEU A 85 4.63 -6.29 15.01
CA LEU A 85 4.43 -7.75 15.02
C LEU A 85 4.84 -8.37 16.37
N PRO A 86 4.35 -9.55 16.74
CA PRO A 86 4.82 -10.24 17.95
C PRO A 86 6.35 -10.44 17.96
N GLY A 87 6.98 -10.20 19.11
CA GLY A 87 8.43 -10.31 19.29
C GLY A 87 9.08 -8.98 19.66
N SER A 88 10.33 -9.04 20.14
CA SER A 88 11.03 -7.91 20.77
C SER A 88 11.05 -6.64 19.92
N GLY A 89 11.24 -6.77 18.60
CA GLY A 89 11.23 -5.63 17.68
C GLY A 89 9.87 -4.94 17.57
N GLY A 90 8.78 -5.70 17.50
CA GLY A 90 7.45 -5.11 17.40
C GLY A 90 6.89 -4.68 18.75
N ASP A 91 7.27 -5.33 19.85
CA ASP A 91 6.91 -4.90 21.21
C ASP A 91 7.51 -3.52 21.53
N GLY A 92 8.74 -3.24 21.07
CA GLY A 92 9.31 -1.90 21.15
C GLY A 92 8.49 -0.84 20.40
N VAL A 93 7.92 -1.17 19.25
CA VAL A 93 7.06 -0.24 18.48
C VAL A 93 5.66 -0.09 19.10
N LYS A 94 5.18 -1.05 19.89
CA LYS A 94 3.89 -0.93 20.62
C LYS A 94 3.97 0.08 21.75
N THR A 95 5.12 0.19 22.41
CA THR A 95 5.28 1.04 23.60
C THR A 95 5.75 2.45 23.28
N MET A 96 6.10 2.74 22.02
CA MET A 96 6.51 4.07 21.59
C MET A 96 5.41 5.11 21.83
N ASN A 97 5.79 6.24 22.40
CA ASN A 97 4.91 7.40 22.43
C ASN A 97 4.82 8.05 21.03
N PRO A 98 3.87 8.97 20.78
CA PRO A 98 3.67 9.55 19.45
C PRO A 98 4.90 10.25 18.85
N HIS A 99 5.81 10.79 19.68
CA HIS A 99 7.03 11.46 19.21
C HIS A 99 8.08 10.44 18.74
N GLU A 100 8.28 9.37 19.51
CA GLU A 100 9.17 8.26 19.14
C GLU A 100 8.69 7.57 17.87
N LEU A 101 7.38 7.34 17.79
CA LEU A 101 6.74 6.74 16.62
C LEU A 101 6.99 7.55 15.35
N ALA A 102 6.85 8.88 15.42
CA ALA A 102 7.10 9.75 14.27
C ALA A 102 8.55 9.66 13.76
N LEU A 103 9.53 9.61 14.68
CA LEU A 103 10.95 9.44 14.33
C LEU A 103 11.22 8.05 13.73
N TYR A 104 10.65 7.01 14.32
CA TYR A 104 10.75 5.64 13.82
C TYR A 104 10.18 5.52 12.40
N MET A 105 8.98 6.06 12.16
CA MET A 105 8.35 6.03 10.84
C MET A 105 9.12 6.86 9.81
N ALA A 106 9.76 7.97 10.21
CA ALA A 106 10.60 8.77 9.33
C ALA A 106 11.85 8.00 8.86
N ASP A 107 12.51 7.26 9.75
CA ASP A 107 13.60 6.35 9.37
C ASP A 107 13.10 5.23 8.44
N GLY A 108 11.95 4.63 8.77
CA GLY A 108 11.29 3.63 7.92
C GLY A 108 11.04 4.14 6.50
N ALA A 109 10.44 5.33 6.38
CA ALA A 109 10.19 5.98 5.09
C ALA A 109 11.47 6.26 4.31
N ARG A 110 12.55 6.71 4.97
CA ARG A 110 13.85 6.89 4.33
C ARG A 110 14.40 5.57 3.78
N ARG A 111 14.38 4.50 4.58
CA ARG A 111 14.83 3.17 4.14
C ARG A 111 13.99 2.63 2.99
N THR A 112 12.68 2.82 3.02
CA THR A 112 11.77 2.48 1.92
C THR A 112 12.16 3.19 0.62
N LEU A 113 12.46 4.49 0.69
CA LEU A 113 12.92 5.25 -0.47
C LEU A 113 14.25 4.73 -1.03
N LEU A 114 15.23 4.46 -0.15
CA LEU A 114 16.54 3.95 -0.54
C LEU A 114 16.49 2.52 -1.12
N ALA A 115 15.45 1.76 -0.81
CA ALA A 115 15.19 0.46 -1.43
C ALA A 115 14.52 0.58 -2.83
N GLY A 116 14.37 1.79 -3.37
CA GLY A 116 13.79 2.04 -4.69
C GLY A 116 12.27 2.22 -4.71
N VAL A 117 11.60 2.15 -3.55
CA VAL A 117 10.15 2.42 -3.44
C VAL A 117 9.93 3.92 -3.33
N THR A 118 9.39 4.52 -4.39
CA THR A 118 9.20 5.98 -4.49
C THR A 118 7.78 6.41 -4.14
N THR A 119 6.83 5.47 -4.09
CA THR A 119 5.43 5.72 -3.71
C THR A 119 4.91 4.58 -2.86
N VAL A 120 4.20 4.92 -1.77
CA VAL A 120 3.56 3.95 -0.89
C VAL A 120 2.09 4.24 -0.67
N ARG A 121 1.30 3.18 -0.53
CA ARG A 121 -0.05 3.22 0.00
C ARG A 121 -0.04 2.63 1.40
N CYS A 122 -0.07 3.54 2.36
CA CYS A 122 -0.09 3.31 3.78
C CYS A 122 -1.53 3.00 4.22
N VAL A 123 -1.77 1.78 4.70
CA VAL A 123 -3.14 1.25 4.83
C VAL A 123 -3.71 1.34 6.24
N ALA A 124 -2.88 1.51 7.26
CA ALA A 124 -3.28 1.87 8.62
C ALA A 124 -2.04 2.31 9.41
N GLU A 125 -2.11 3.39 10.18
CA GLU A 125 -1.07 3.74 11.15
C GLU A 125 -1.65 4.23 12.47
N LYS A 126 -0.85 4.06 13.52
CA LYS A 126 -1.19 4.50 14.87
C LYS A 126 -1.20 6.02 14.95
N ASP A 127 -2.16 6.54 15.71
CA ASP A 127 -2.23 7.95 16.11
C ASP A 127 -2.19 8.96 14.96
N HIS A 128 -2.59 8.56 13.74
CA HIS A 128 -2.58 9.44 12.56
C HIS A 128 -1.17 10.02 12.24
N ALA A 129 -0.11 9.33 12.65
CA ALA A 129 1.28 9.77 12.46
C ALA A 129 1.70 9.83 10.98
N ASP A 130 1.10 8.98 10.15
CA ASP A 130 1.19 8.98 8.68
C ASP A 130 0.86 10.34 8.06
N PHE A 131 -0.15 11.06 8.58
CA PHE A 131 -0.50 12.36 8.03
C PHE A 131 0.59 13.40 8.28
N ALA A 132 1.21 13.37 9.47
CA ALA A 132 2.32 14.25 9.80
C ALA A 132 3.55 13.93 8.95
N LEU A 133 3.86 12.64 8.80
CA LEU A 133 4.96 12.17 7.97
C LEU A 133 4.75 12.52 6.50
N ARG A 134 3.55 12.30 5.93
CA ARG A 134 3.18 12.71 4.57
C ARG A 134 3.46 14.19 4.37
N ARG A 135 2.97 15.06 5.26
CA ARG A 135 3.22 16.51 5.17
C ARG A 135 4.72 16.84 5.22
N ALA A 136 5.48 16.18 6.08
CA ALA A 136 6.92 16.40 6.19
C ALA A 136 7.68 15.98 4.92
N VAL A 137 7.33 14.82 4.35
CA VAL A 137 7.90 14.34 3.08
C VAL A 137 7.52 15.27 1.92
N THR A 138 6.24 15.63 1.78
CA THR A 138 5.78 16.55 0.73
C THR A 138 6.44 17.92 0.83
N ALA A 139 6.71 18.40 2.04
CA ALA A 139 7.43 19.66 2.26
C ALA A 139 8.95 19.55 2.04
N GLY A 140 9.48 18.36 1.74
CA GLY A 140 10.91 18.09 1.58
C GLY A 140 11.72 18.15 2.87
N ARG A 141 11.06 18.07 4.05
CA ARG A 141 11.73 18.17 5.36
C ARG A 141 12.37 16.86 5.79
N VAL A 142 11.82 15.73 5.36
CA VAL A 142 12.38 14.40 5.59
C VAL A 142 12.36 13.61 4.29
N PRO A 143 13.38 12.79 4.01
CA PRO A 143 13.39 11.93 2.84
C PRO A 143 12.39 10.78 3.02
N GLY A 144 11.60 10.51 1.99
CA GLY A 144 10.66 9.39 1.98
C GLY A 144 9.92 9.26 0.65
N PRO A 145 9.22 8.14 0.43
CA PRO A 145 8.35 7.97 -0.73
C PRO A 145 7.18 8.95 -0.68
N ARG A 146 6.52 9.17 -1.81
CA ARG A 146 5.18 9.78 -1.83
C ARG A 146 4.22 8.88 -1.05
N ILE A 147 3.55 9.42 -0.04
CA ILE A 147 2.65 8.66 0.84
C ILE A 147 1.20 8.98 0.51
N PHE A 148 0.43 7.95 0.15
CA PHE A 148 -1.03 7.95 0.17
C PHE A 148 -1.49 7.18 1.39
N THR A 149 -2.40 7.72 2.19
CA THR A 149 -2.71 7.12 3.49
C THR A 149 -4.20 6.99 3.82
N ALA A 150 -4.55 5.90 4.52
CA ALA A 150 -5.87 5.61 5.03
C ALA A 150 -6.15 6.24 6.40
N GLY A 151 -5.13 6.72 7.12
CA GLY A 151 -5.23 7.00 8.54
C GLY A 151 -5.43 5.69 9.32
N ARG A 152 -6.56 5.57 10.01
CA ARG A 152 -6.94 4.33 10.73
C ARG A 152 -7.82 3.41 9.86
N ALA A 153 -7.57 2.10 9.96
CA ALA A 153 -8.43 1.11 9.33
C ALA A 153 -9.76 0.97 10.08
N LEU A 154 -10.85 0.82 9.34
CA LEU A 154 -12.18 0.60 9.91
C LEU A 154 -12.41 -0.90 10.14
N VAL A 155 -12.91 -1.24 11.32
CA VAL A 155 -13.11 -2.63 11.75
C VAL A 155 -14.42 -2.76 12.54
N CYS A 156 -15.06 -3.93 12.52
CA CYS A 156 -16.18 -4.21 13.42
C CYS A 156 -15.68 -4.33 14.87
N THR A 157 -16.55 -4.13 15.85
CA THR A 157 -16.19 -4.35 17.26
C THR A 157 -15.67 -5.78 17.48
N GLY A 158 -14.51 -5.92 18.11
CA GLY A 158 -13.84 -7.22 18.33
C GLY A 158 -13.21 -7.84 17.07
N GLY A 159 -13.12 -7.09 15.96
CA GLY A 159 -12.55 -7.56 14.70
C GLY A 159 -11.02 -7.59 14.68
N HIS A 160 -10.45 -7.80 13.49
CA HIS A 160 -8.99 -7.90 13.32
C HIS A 160 -8.28 -6.62 13.76
N GLY A 161 -7.39 -6.71 14.74
CA GLY A 161 -6.59 -5.56 15.19
C GLY A 161 -7.36 -4.51 16.00
N HIS A 162 -8.59 -4.79 16.45
CA HIS A 162 -9.45 -3.81 17.14
C HIS A 162 -8.84 -3.17 18.39
N GLU A 163 -7.89 -3.85 19.06
CA GLU A 163 -7.18 -3.33 20.23
C GLU A 163 -6.05 -2.35 19.87
N SER A 164 -5.74 -2.22 18.58
CA SER A 164 -4.61 -1.42 18.10
C SER A 164 -5.03 0.02 17.76
N PRO A 165 -4.21 1.03 18.10
CA PRO A 165 -4.50 2.44 17.84
C PRO A 165 -4.45 2.82 16.34
N ASP A 166 -4.06 1.90 15.46
CA ASP A 166 -4.19 2.05 14.00
C ASP A 166 -5.58 1.65 13.45
N THR A 167 -6.52 1.31 14.34
CA THR A 167 -7.90 0.93 13.96
C THR A 167 -8.97 1.83 14.57
N LEU A 168 -10.15 1.79 13.97
CA LEU A 168 -11.36 2.44 14.47
C LEU A 168 -12.53 1.46 14.40
N GLU A 169 -13.03 1.05 15.57
CA GLU A 169 -14.22 0.21 15.66
C GLU A 169 -15.47 0.95 15.14
N CYS A 170 -16.24 0.26 14.30
CA CYS A 170 -17.41 0.75 13.59
C CYS A 170 -18.41 -0.40 13.44
N ASP A 171 -19.64 -0.21 13.91
CA ASP A 171 -20.70 -1.22 13.77
C ASP A 171 -21.89 -0.69 12.96
N GLY A 172 -22.43 -1.57 12.12
CA GLY A 172 -23.55 -1.26 11.23
C GLY A 172 -23.20 -0.23 10.15
N ALA A 173 -24.11 -0.07 9.18
CA ALA A 173 -23.87 0.80 8.03
C ALA A 173 -23.57 2.26 8.44
N ASP A 174 -24.25 2.78 9.45
CA ASP A 174 -24.06 4.17 9.90
C ASP A 174 -22.78 4.37 10.71
N GLY A 175 -22.34 3.35 11.46
CA GLY A 175 -21.04 3.35 12.13
C GLY A 175 -19.91 3.46 11.11
N PHE A 176 -19.91 2.59 10.09
CA PHE A 176 -18.93 2.65 9.01
C PHE A 176 -18.99 3.98 8.23
N ARG A 177 -20.18 4.53 7.96
CA ARG A 177 -20.31 5.87 7.34
C ARG A 177 -19.66 6.98 8.19
N ARG A 178 -19.85 6.96 9.51
CA ARG A 178 -19.17 7.90 10.42
C ARG A 178 -17.66 7.69 10.43
N GLY A 179 -17.21 6.43 10.47
CA GLY A 179 -15.79 6.07 10.38
C GLY A 179 -15.14 6.62 9.12
N VAL A 180 -15.73 6.38 7.94
CA VAL A 180 -15.28 6.94 6.66
C VAL A 180 -15.17 8.46 6.72
N ARG A 181 -16.23 9.15 7.17
CA ARG A 181 -16.23 10.62 7.27
C ARG A 181 -15.12 11.15 8.19
N SER A 182 -14.82 10.43 9.28
CA SER A 182 -13.75 10.81 10.20
C SER A 182 -12.36 10.73 9.55
N GLN A 183 -12.08 9.68 8.78
CA GLN A 183 -10.80 9.53 8.06
C GLN A 183 -10.69 10.53 6.90
N VAL A 184 -11.77 10.75 6.15
CA VAL A 184 -11.81 11.80 5.10
C VAL A 184 -11.56 13.18 5.71
N ARG A 185 -12.19 13.49 6.86
CA ARG A 185 -11.95 14.77 7.58
C ARG A 185 -10.49 14.91 8.03
N ALA A 186 -9.83 13.82 8.42
CA ALA A 186 -8.41 13.81 8.77
C ALA A 186 -7.49 14.01 7.55
N GLY A 187 -8.02 13.84 6.33
CA GLY A 187 -7.31 14.03 5.07
C GLY A 187 -6.81 12.74 4.44
N ALA A 188 -7.47 11.60 4.71
CA ALA A 188 -7.16 10.31 4.10
C ALA A 188 -7.39 10.32 2.58
N ASP A 189 -6.48 9.66 1.85
CA ASP A 189 -6.55 9.49 0.39
C ASP A 189 -7.34 8.22 0.00
N LEU A 190 -7.49 7.30 0.96
CA LEU A 190 -8.18 6.03 0.79
C LEU A 190 -8.89 5.63 2.08
N ILE A 191 -9.75 4.62 2.00
CA ILE A 191 -10.36 3.96 3.16
C ILE A 191 -9.92 2.50 3.19
N LYS A 192 -9.41 2.04 4.33
CA LYS A 192 -9.15 0.63 4.59
C LYS A 192 -10.25 0.06 5.47
N VAL A 193 -10.85 -1.05 5.04
CA VAL A 193 -11.81 -1.81 5.84
C VAL A 193 -11.26 -3.21 6.08
N MET A 194 -11.36 -3.68 7.33
CA MET A 194 -10.98 -5.03 7.72
C MET A 194 -12.25 -5.88 7.86
N ILE A 195 -12.52 -6.66 6.80
CA ILE A 195 -13.80 -7.37 6.61
C ILE A 195 -13.76 -8.77 7.24
N SER A 196 -12.59 -9.41 7.31
CA SER A 196 -12.40 -10.72 7.92
C SER A 196 -11.70 -10.63 9.27
N GLY A 197 -11.95 -11.62 10.13
CA GLY A 197 -11.09 -11.87 11.29
C GLY A 197 -9.66 -12.20 10.85
N ALA A 198 -8.70 -12.02 11.76
CA ALA A 198 -7.30 -12.33 11.50
C ALA A 198 -7.14 -13.80 11.06
N SER A 199 -6.19 -14.09 10.17
CA SER A 199 -5.79 -15.49 9.94
C SER A 199 -5.43 -16.14 11.27
N PRO A 200 -5.82 -17.42 11.52
CA PRO A 200 -5.69 -18.08 12.83
C PRO A 200 -4.26 -18.14 13.38
N ALA A 201 -3.25 -17.87 12.56
CA ALA A 201 -1.85 -17.73 12.98
C ALA A 201 -1.56 -16.49 13.85
N SER A 202 -2.48 -15.52 13.95
CA SER A 202 -2.28 -14.26 14.69
C SER A 202 -3.25 -14.04 15.86
N THR A 203 -4.20 -14.96 16.06
CA THR A 203 -5.05 -14.95 17.26
C THR A 203 -4.44 -15.85 18.32
N SER A 204 -3.71 -15.29 19.28
CA SER A 204 -3.51 -15.95 20.58
C SER A 204 -4.85 -15.93 21.32
N ARG A 205 -5.76 -16.80 20.91
CA ARG A 205 -7.00 -17.04 21.64
C ARG A 205 -6.62 -17.93 22.82
N SER A 206 -6.24 -17.32 23.94
CA SER A 206 -6.31 -18.05 25.22
C SER A 206 -7.78 -18.44 25.41
N PRO A 207 -8.14 -19.74 25.44
CA PRO A 207 -9.50 -20.12 25.71
C PRO A 207 -9.84 -19.68 27.15
N PRO A 208 -11.03 -19.12 27.41
CA PRO A 208 -11.46 -18.92 28.78
C PRO A 208 -11.51 -20.28 29.46
N ALA A 209 -10.91 -20.37 30.65
CA ALA A 209 -11.02 -21.52 31.52
C ALA A 209 -12.48 -21.61 31.99
N SER A 210 -13.32 -22.35 31.26
CA SER A 210 -14.56 -22.89 31.78
C SER A 210 -14.84 -24.22 31.10
N SER A 211 -14.57 -25.29 31.84
CA SER A 211 -15.02 -26.64 31.54
C SER A 211 -16.55 -26.67 31.51
N SER A 212 -17.13 -26.81 30.32
CA SER A 212 -18.34 -27.60 30.15
C SER A 212 -18.36 -28.19 28.74
N ARG A 213 -18.08 -29.50 28.67
CA ARG A 213 -18.39 -30.30 27.48
C ARG A 213 -19.90 -30.34 27.38
N THR A 214 -20.46 -29.68 26.38
CA THR A 214 -21.81 -30.01 25.90
C THR A 214 -21.64 -30.67 24.54
N SER A 215 -21.69 -32.00 24.54
CA SER A 215 -21.76 -32.81 23.33
C SER A 215 -23.09 -32.54 22.62
N TRP A 216 -23.04 -32.04 21.39
CA TRP A 216 -24.19 -32.07 20.48
C TRP A 216 -24.37 -33.48 19.91
N PRO A 217 -25.56 -34.10 19.98
CA PRO A 217 -25.79 -35.39 19.35
C PRO A 217 -25.84 -35.23 17.81
N ARG A 218 -25.02 -36.02 17.11
CA ARG A 218 -25.13 -36.22 15.66
C ARG A 218 -26.46 -36.89 15.36
N SER A 219 -27.37 -36.20 14.66
CA SER A 219 -28.52 -36.84 14.04
C SER A 219 -28.09 -37.50 12.72
N SER A 220 -28.15 -38.82 12.68
CA SER A 220 -28.03 -39.61 11.46
C SER A 220 -29.35 -39.52 10.68
N ARG A 221 -29.33 -38.87 9.51
CA ARG A 221 -30.41 -39.02 8.52
C ARG A 221 -30.07 -40.17 7.57
N PRO A 222 -30.96 -41.16 7.36
CA PRO A 222 -30.75 -42.19 6.36
C PRO A 222 -30.97 -41.64 4.94
N ARG A 223 -30.09 -42.03 4.02
CA ARG A 223 -30.25 -41.81 2.57
C ARG A 223 -31.32 -42.75 2.02
N THR A 224 -32.43 -42.23 1.54
CA THR A 224 -33.36 -42.97 0.69
C THR A 224 -33.01 -42.76 -0.78
N ARG A 225 -32.62 -43.84 -1.48
CA ARG A 225 -32.56 -43.91 -2.93
C ARG A 225 -33.99 -43.91 -3.48
N GLY A 226 -34.38 -42.86 -4.18
CA GLY A 226 -35.64 -42.82 -4.94
C GLY A 226 -35.38 -43.18 -6.41
N GLY A 227 -35.90 -44.32 -6.85
CA GLY A 227 -35.96 -44.71 -8.26
C GLY A 227 -37.32 -44.35 -8.86
N GLY A 228 -37.29 -44.01 -10.15
CA GLY A 228 -38.33 -44.32 -11.15
C GLY A 228 -39.71 -43.71 -11.00
N GLY A 229 -40.09 -42.86 -11.96
CA GLY A 229 -41.50 -42.63 -12.30
C GLY A 229 -41.83 -41.20 -12.70
N SER A 230 -41.76 -40.89 -14.00
CA SER A 230 -42.45 -39.75 -14.60
C SER A 230 -43.96 -40.08 -14.69
N PRO A 231 -44.85 -39.12 -14.43
CA PRO A 231 -45.67 -38.66 -15.56
C PRO A 231 -46.02 -37.16 -15.55
N ARG A 232 -45.95 -36.60 -16.77
CA ARG A 232 -46.77 -35.56 -17.43
C ARG A 232 -47.71 -34.69 -16.55
N THR A 233 -47.61 -33.38 -16.76
CA THR A 233 -48.68 -32.41 -16.44
C THR A 233 -48.97 -31.54 -17.68
N PRO A 234 -50.24 -31.33 -18.07
CA PRO A 234 -50.62 -30.48 -19.20
C PRO A 234 -50.90 -29.02 -18.81
N ALA A 235 -50.87 -28.21 -19.86
CA ALA A 235 -51.18 -26.80 -20.09
C ALA A 235 -51.96 -25.97 -19.03
N ARG A 236 -51.51 -24.71 -18.93
CA ARG A 236 -52.19 -23.52 -18.36
C ARG A 236 -53.52 -23.20 -19.06
N PRO A 237 -54.37 -22.41 -18.40
CA PRO A 237 -55.02 -21.30 -19.09
C PRO A 237 -54.96 -19.94 -18.35
N ARG A 238 -54.78 -18.92 -19.19
CA ARG A 238 -55.05 -17.46 -19.11
C ARG A 238 -54.69 -16.70 -17.83
#